data_AF-A0A4Y7U2X4-F1
#
_entry.id   AF-A0A4Y7U2X4-F1
#
_cell.length_a   1.000
_cell.length_b   1.000
_cell.length_c   1.000
_cell.angle_alpha   90.00
_cell.angle_beta   90.00
_cell.angle_gamma   90.00
#
_symmetry.space_group_name_H-M   'P 1'
#
loop_
_entity.id
_entity.type
_entity.pdbx_description
1 polymer ?
#
loop_
_entity_poly.entity_id
_entity_poly.type
_entity_poly.pdbx_seq_one_letter_code
_entity_poly.pdbx_strand_id
1 'polypeptide(L)'
;MDKATLEQMGCTEEIMGRALELCRKAKIATKPGSGRELGESSTALAPICALFASEELQSDEITLGNAHQASCLNKKGFNKALQILRAALGHEESSKKVTSYALLLESYVPHPLSRKQLESFCKQAEAQLRELGSKNNFKSNDSICIVVYWVCAAAQVRELPEVQDYAAAHSVTAKKISTECSSYTRRLSALRKQISQEVKLLALGRTPPPTKQTILPTPTPRRSARQPQRQLLTKESVKKPAATSESTPRPSSRAAASQDEMEDDDDATSFPETPTKRRRLDTTPSQSSAKRLFPTNSVASSSRLTVDKNSQPPQTPPRNGKIAPTRGSPLKRAILPEPEDDEMEDTSRRAELDEGMDSSEEDDEPQSRLFRRYRPVYLEHKVWGKQDRRIQRSIKVGEKRKLEFFQKHGKPVPSSTCAIRIAARRVYLHSRAPVDRPDQVSNRYTA
;
A
#
# COMPACT_ATOMS: atom_id res chain seq x y z
N MET A 1 28.76 27.83 14.32
CA MET A 1 29.32 26.99 13.23
C MET A 1 28.28 26.60 12.19
N ASP A 2 26.99 26.81 12.45
CA ASP A 2 25.94 26.21 11.63
C ASP A 2 25.76 26.84 10.23
N LYS A 3 26.08 28.13 10.03
CA LYS A 3 25.83 28.83 8.76
C LYS A 3 26.71 28.34 7.61
N ALA A 4 28.02 28.14 7.85
CA ALA A 4 28.96 27.74 6.82
C ALA A 4 28.63 26.36 6.21
N THR A 5 28.18 25.41 7.04
CA THR A 5 27.73 24.10 6.57
C THR A 5 26.48 24.19 5.70
N LEU A 6 25.55 25.09 6.04
CA LEU A 6 24.34 25.33 5.24
C LEU A 6 24.66 25.97 3.89
N GLU A 7 25.59 26.94 3.87
CA GLU A 7 26.09 27.55 2.64
C GLU A 7 26.79 26.52 1.74
N GLN A 8 27.57 25.60 2.33
CA GLN A 8 28.23 24.51 1.59
C GLN A 8 27.24 23.52 0.97
N MET A 9 26.06 23.34 1.57
CA MET A 9 24.99 22.51 1.02
C MET A 9 24.22 23.18 -0.12
N GLY A 10 24.51 24.45 -0.42
CA GLY A 10 23.83 25.19 -1.49
C GLY A 10 22.39 25.58 -1.15
N CYS A 11 22.07 25.77 0.13
CA CYS A 11 20.72 26.14 0.55
C CYS A 11 20.35 27.54 0.03
N THR A 12 19.12 27.71 -0.48
CA THR A 12 18.52 29.03 -0.70
C THR A 12 18.38 29.81 0.61
N GLU A 13 18.32 31.15 0.53
CA GLU A 13 18.26 32.03 1.72
C GLU A 13 17.03 31.73 2.60
N GLU A 14 15.90 31.38 1.98
CA GLU A 14 14.66 31.00 2.67
C GLU A 14 14.83 29.70 3.47
N ILE A 15 15.37 28.65 2.84
CA ILE A 15 15.64 27.37 3.50
C ILE A 15 16.67 27.56 4.61
N MET A 16 17.73 28.34 4.37
CA MET A 16 18.77 28.62 5.36
C MET A 16 18.19 29.35 6.58
N GLY A 17 17.35 30.37 6.38
CA GLY A 17 16.67 31.07 7.47
C GLY A 17 15.84 30.12 8.33
N ARG A 18 15.03 29.27 7.69
CA ARG A 18 14.19 28.30 8.39
C ARG A 18 15.00 27.20 9.09
N ALA A 19 16.07 26.71 8.46
CA ALA A 19 16.97 25.72 9.04
C ALA A 19 17.65 26.24 10.30
N LEU A 20 18.06 27.52 10.33
CA LEU A 20 18.65 28.15 11.52
C LEU A 20 17.65 28.28 12.67
N GLU A 21 16.39 28.58 12.39
CA GLU A 21 15.32 28.58 13.41
C GLU A 21 15.12 27.18 14.01
N LEU A 22 15.03 26.15 13.15
CA LEU A 22 14.91 24.75 13.57
C LEU A 22 16.14 24.30 14.36
N CYS A 23 17.35 24.71 13.96
CA CYS A 23 18.58 24.44 14.70
C CYS A 23 18.51 25.00 16.12
N ARG A 24 18.08 26.25 16.30
CA ARG A 24 17.94 26.85 17.64
C ARG A 24 16.95 26.08 18.50
N LYS A 25 15.78 25.73 17.95
CA LYS A 25 14.78 24.91 18.65
C LYS A 25 15.33 23.55 19.04
N ALA A 26 16.00 22.88 18.10
CA ALA A 26 16.59 21.57 18.32
C ALA A 26 17.68 21.61 19.40
N LYS A 27 18.59 22.60 19.39
CA LYS A 27 19.63 22.78 20.42
C LYS A 27 19.05 22.86 21.83
N ILE A 28 17.92 23.57 21.97
CA ILE A 28 17.23 23.69 23.27
C ILE A 28 16.62 22.34 23.67
N ALA A 29 15.96 21.66 22.72
CA ALA A 29 15.28 20.38 22.97
C ALA A 29 16.24 19.19 23.20
N THR A 30 17.45 19.24 22.66
CA THR A 30 18.45 18.16 22.72
C THR A 30 19.61 18.48 23.68
N LYS A 31 19.40 19.41 24.62
CA LYS A 31 20.40 19.78 25.63
C LYS A 31 20.76 18.56 26.50
N PRO A 32 22.00 18.45 27.01
CA PRO A 32 22.35 17.45 28.03
C PRO A 32 21.35 17.46 29.19
N GLY A 33 20.84 16.28 29.57
CA GLY A 33 19.79 16.06 30.55
C GLY A 33 18.36 15.97 29.99
N SER A 34 18.14 16.24 28.69
CA SER A 34 16.80 16.19 28.06
C SER A 34 16.27 14.77 27.82
N GLY A 35 17.12 13.75 27.96
CA GLY A 35 16.82 12.37 27.54
C GLY A 35 16.86 12.17 26.01
N ARG A 36 17.15 13.22 25.23
CA ARG A 36 17.23 13.21 23.75
C ARG A 36 18.56 13.81 23.27
N GLU A 37 19.63 13.41 23.91
CA GLU A 37 20.97 13.94 23.62
C GLU A 37 21.52 13.38 22.29
N LEU A 38 22.08 14.27 21.46
CA LEU A 38 22.72 13.86 20.20
C LEU A 38 24.13 13.29 20.41
N GLY A 39 24.83 13.69 21.48
CA GLY A 39 26.21 13.29 21.74
C GLY A 39 27.15 13.59 20.56
N GLU A 40 27.90 12.57 20.13
CA GLU A 40 28.81 12.63 18.97
C GLU A 40 28.08 12.99 17.66
N SER A 41 26.78 12.71 17.56
CA SER A 41 25.98 13.04 16.38
C SER A 41 25.55 14.51 16.29
N SER A 42 26.06 15.38 17.17
CA SER A 42 25.74 16.81 17.17
C SER A 42 26.18 17.53 15.87
N THR A 43 27.14 16.98 15.13
CA THR A 43 27.55 17.49 13.80
C THR A 43 26.44 17.39 12.75
N ALA A 44 25.51 16.43 12.88
CA ALA A 44 24.41 16.26 11.95
C ALA A 44 23.24 17.21 12.16
N LEU A 45 23.29 18.03 13.22
CA LEU A 45 22.20 18.92 13.59
C LEU A 45 21.83 19.90 12.47
N ALA A 46 22.82 20.63 11.93
CA ALA A 46 22.56 21.62 10.89
C ALA A 46 22.07 20.98 9.57
N PRO A 47 22.71 19.92 9.03
CA PRO A 47 22.20 19.23 7.84
C PRO A 47 20.80 18.65 7.98
N ILE A 48 20.45 18.08 9.14
CA ILE A 48 19.12 17.51 9.38
C ILE A 48 18.06 18.62 9.50
N CYS A 49 18.37 19.72 10.18
CA CYS A 49 17.46 20.88 10.23
C CYS A 49 17.26 21.52 8.84
N ALA A 50 18.28 21.50 7.98
CA ALA A 50 18.16 21.92 6.59
C ALA A 50 17.22 21.01 5.80
N LEU A 51 17.35 19.70 5.97
CA LEU A 51 16.44 18.71 5.38
C LEU A 51 14.97 18.97 5.80
N PHE A 52 14.71 19.18 7.09
CA PHE A 52 13.35 19.50 7.57
C PHE A 52 12.83 20.85 7.06
N ALA A 53 13.70 21.86 6.93
CA ALA A 53 13.31 23.14 6.35
C ALA A 53 12.91 23.00 4.88
N SER A 54 13.64 22.19 4.10
CA SER A 54 13.32 21.87 2.71
C SER A 54 11.97 21.14 2.62
N GLU A 55 11.72 20.16 3.48
CA GLU A 55 10.45 19.42 3.56
C GLU A 55 9.27 20.35 3.93
N GLU A 56 9.45 21.26 4.89
CA GLU A 56 8.42 22.25 5.29
C GLU A 56 8.07 23.23 4.17
N LEU A 57 9.08 23.64 3.38
CA LEU A 57 8.92 24.56 2.26
C LEU A 57 8.55 23.85 0.95
N GLN A 58 8.38 22.53 0.96
CA GLN A 58 8.11 21.70 -0.22
C GLN A 58 9.14 21.91 -1.34
N SER A 59 10.40 22.13 -0.96
CA SER A 59 11.53 22.23 -1.89
C SER A 59 12.31 20.91 -1.93
N ASP A 60 12.69 20.48 -3.13
CA ASP A 60 13.49 19.27 -3.37
C ASP A 60 15.00 19.55 -3.45
N GLU A 61 15.45 20.77 -3.08
CA GLU A 61 16.86 21.17 -3.14
C GLU A 61 17.76 20.33 -2.24
N ILE A 62 17.27 19.96 -1.05
CA ILE A 62 18.03 19.20 -0.07
C ILE A 62 17.48 17.79 0.02
N THR A 63 18.17 16.87 -0.63
CA THR A 63 17.87 15.43 -0.51
C THR A 63 18.49 14.84 0.75
N LEU A 64 17.92 13.71 1.21
CA LEU A 64 18.46 12.95 2.35
C LEU A 64 19.92 12.54 2.15
N GLY A 65 20.31 12.22 0.91
CA GLY A 65 21.69 11.89 0.56
C GLY A 65 22.66 13.05 0.76
N ASN A 66 22.28 14.26 0.30
CA ASN A 66 23.08 15.47 0.47
C ASN A 66 23.24 15.84 1.96
N ALA A 67 22.15 15.78 2.73
CA ALA A 67 22.18 16.04 4.17
C ALA A 67 23.05 15.01 4.91
N HIS A 68 22.98 13.73 4.52
CA HIS A 68 23.83 12.68 5.08
C HIS A 68 25.31 12.95 4.79
N GLN A 69 25.67 13.26 3.55
CA GLN A 69 27.04 13.56 3.16
C GLN A 69 27.61 14.77 3.91
N ALA A 70 26.82 15.84 4.07
CA ALA A 70 27.23 17.05 4.79
C ALA A 70 27.40 16.85 6.32
N SER A 71 26.74 15.84 6.89
CA SER A 71 26.84 15.55 8.33
C SER A 71 28.15 14.88 8.76
N CYS A 72 28.89 14.33 7.78
CA CYS A 72 30.10 13.52 8.01
C CYS A 72 29.89 12.32 8.97
N LEU A 73 28.64 11.87 9.17
CA LEU A 73 28.33 10.70 10.00
C LEU A 73 28.20 9.43 9.16
N ASN A 74 28.40 8.28 9.80
CA ASN A 74 28.00 6.99 9.23
C ASN A 74 26.47 6.94 9.06
N LYS A 75 25.98 6.22 8.05
CA LYS A 75 24.52 6.12 7.74
C LYS A 75 23.67 5.73 8.95
N LYS A 76 24.16 4.78 9.78
CA LYS A 76 23.49 4.37 11.02
C LYS A 76 23.42 5.51 12.05
N GLY A 77 24.52 6.25 12.24
CA GLY A 77 24.59 7.40 13.15
C GLY A 77 23.71 8.56 12.71
N PHE A 78 23.70 8.85 11.41
CA PHE A 78 22.82 9.86 10.82
C PHE A 78 21.34 9.52 11.00
N ASN A 79 20.92 8.28 10.71
CA ASN A 79 19.53 7.85 10.91
C ASN A 79 19.10 7.94 12.38
N LYS A 80 19.99 7.59 13.31
CA LYS A 80 19.74 7.74 14.75
C LYS A 80 19.57 9.21 15.13
N ALA A 81 20.46 10.10 14.65
CA ALA A 81 20.38 11.53 14.89
C ALA A 81 19.09 12.14 14.32
N LEU A 82 18.71 11.71 13.12
CA LEU A 82 17.49 12.14 12.44
C LEU A 82 16.25 11.71 13.22
N GLN A 83 16.21 10.49 13.74
CA GLN A 83 15.11 10.03 14.61
C GLN A 83 15.04 10.83 15.92
N ILE A 84 16.17 11.07 16.58
CA ILE A 84 16.22 11.88 17.81
C ILE A 84 15.71 13.30 17.54
N LEU A 85 16.12 13.92 16.44
CA LEU A 85 15.68 15.27 16.07
C LEU A 85 14.22 15.33 15.66
N ARG A 86 13.69 14.33 14.96
CA ARG A 86 12.24 14.22 14.71
C ARG A 86 11.46 14.17 16.01
N ALA A 87 11.89 13.32 16.94
CA ALA A 87 11.25 13.23 18.25
C ALA A 87 11.34 14.57 18.99
N ALA A 88 12.54 15.18 19.04
CA ALA A 88 12.81 16.44 19.74
C ALA A 88 12.00 17.63 19.23
N LEU A 89 11.84 17.75 17.91
CA LEU A 89 11.12 18.84 17.27
C LEU A 89 9.61 18.58 17.12
N GLY A 90 9.11 17.39 17.50
CA GLY A 90 7.74 16.98 17.23
C GLY A 90 7.46 16.74 15.74
N HIS A 91 8.51 16.60 14.93
CA HIS A 91 8.43 16.28 13.50
C HIS A 91 8.16 14.78 13.25
N GLU A 92 7.99 13.97 14.30
CA GLU A 92 7.56 12.57 14.15
C GLU A 92 6.11 12.44 13.63
N GLU A 93 5.29 13.49 13.72
CA GLU A 93 3.85 13.40 13.48
C GLU A 93 3.36 14.13 12.22
N SER A 94 4.16 15.01 11.61
CA SER A 94 3.76 15.75 10.39
C SER A 94 3.70 14.83 9.15
N SER A 95 4.57 13.82 9.08
CA SER A 95 4.60 12.88 7.94
C SER A 95 3.75 11.62 8.16
N LYS A 96 3.37 11.31 9.40
CA LYS A 96 2.41 10.26 9.74
C LYS A 96 1.20 10.90 10.39
N LYS A 97 0.52 11.80 9.67
CA LYS A 97 -0.84 12.23 10.04
C LYS A 97 -1.59 10.97 10.44
N VAL A 98 -2.02 10.86 11.69
CA VAL A 98 -2.71 9.67 12.20
C VAL A 98 -3.88 9.45 11.26
N THR A 99 -3.77 8.40 10.46
CA THR A 99 -4.66 8.22 9.33
C THR A 99 -5.96 7.63 9.88
N SER A 100 -6.91 8.49 10.21
CA SER A 100 -8.24 8.04 10.64
C SER A 100 -9.00 7.42 9.45
N TYR A 101 -9.66 6.28 9.65
CA TYR A 101 -11.13 6.27 9.55
C TYR A 101 -11.71 7.14 8.44
N ALA A 102 -12.22 8.27 8.93
CA ALA A 102 -12.96 9.25 8.18
C ALA A 102 -12.13 9.92 7.08
N LEU A 103 -10.84 10.18 7.32
CA LEU A 103 -9.98 10.91 6.39
C LEU A 103 -9.70 10.09 5.12
N LEU A 104 -9.44 8.79 5.25
CA LEU A 104 -9.26 7.91 4.10
C LEU A 104 -10.55 7.72 3.32
N LEU A 105 -11.67 7.51 4.01
CA LEU A 105 -12.96 7.37 3.34
C LEU A 105 -13.39 8.66 2.65
N GLU A 106 -13.02 9.82 3.17
CA GLU A 106 -13.26 11.11 2.54
C GLU A 106 -12.50 11.28 1.22
N SER A 107 -11.27 10.77 1.12
CA SER A 107 -10.49 10.86 -0.12
C SER A 107 -10.97 9.92 -1.24
N TYR A 108 -11.57 8.78 -0.89
CA TYR A 108 -11.92 7.73 -1.88
C TYR A 108 -13.42 7.50 -2.09
N VAL A 109 -14.27 7.97 -1.19
CA VAL A 109 -15.73 7.73 -1.25
C VAL A 109 -16.45 9.08 -1.33
N PRO A 110 -16.89 9.51 -2.52
CA PRO A 110 -17.49 10.84 -2.70
C PRO A 110 -18.77 11.00 -1.88
N HIS A 111 -19.59 9.95 -1.77
CA HIS A 111 -20.90 10.05 -1.14
C HIS A 111 -20.83 10.00 0.41
N PRO A 112 -21.29 11.05 1.13
CA PRO A 112 -21.17 11.13 2.60
C PRO A 112 -21.99 10.10 3.38
N LEU A 113 -23.14 9.65 2.87
CA LEU A 113 -23.96 8.66 3.56
C LEU A 113 -23.29 7.29 3.58
N SER A 114 -22.70 6.87 2.46
CA SER A 114 -21.92 5.64 2.42
C SER A 114 -20.66 5.75 3.28
N ARG A 115 -20.05 6.93 3.44
CA ARG A 115 -18.87 7.11 4.28
C ARG A 115 -19.10 6.67 5.72
N LYS A 116 -20.17 7.16 6.37
CA LYS A 116 -20.47 6.80 7.78
C LYS A 116 -20.71 5.31 7.98
N GLN A 117 -21.37 4.66 7.01
CA GLN A 117 -21.64 3.23 7.07
C GLN A 117 -20.39 2.39 6.76
N LEU A 118 -19.54 2.81 5.82
CA LEU A 118 -18.25 2.15 5.59
C LEU A 118 -17.32 2.32 6.79
N GLU A 119 -17.38 3.44 7.49
CA GLU A 119 -16.63 3.66 8.73
C GLU A 119 -17.05 2.69 9.83
N SER A 120 -18.36 2.44 10.00
CA SER A 120 -18.84 1.45 10.96
C SER A 120 -18.41 0.03 10.58
N PHE A 121 -18.41 -0.32 9.29
CA PHE A 121 -17.87 -1.59 8.81
C PHE A 121 -16.37 -1.74 9.02
N CYS A 122 -15.58 -0.67 8.89
CA CYS A 122 -14.15 -0.69 9.21
C CYS A 122 -13.93 -1.03 10.69
N LYS A 123 -14.67 -0.37 11.59
CA LYS A 123 -14.62 -0.65 13.04
C LYS A 123 -15.07 -2.08 13.38
N GLN A 124 -16.10 -2.59 12.71
CA GLN A 124 -16.54 -3.98 12.86
C GLN A 124 -15.49 -4.98 12.38
N ALA A 125 -14.85 -4.71 11.23
CA ALA A 125 -13.77 -5.55 10.71
C ALA A 125 -12.59 -5.61 11.68
N GLU A 126 -12.17 -4.47 12.25
CA GLU A 126 -11.14 -4.45 13.29
C GLU A 126 -11.52 -5.27 14.52
N ALA A 127 -12.76 -5.12 15.01
CA ALA A 127 -13.24 -5.84 16.18
C ALA A 127 -13.21 -7.36 15.95
N GLN A 128 -13.70 -7.84 14.80
CA GLN A 128 -13.67 -9.25 14.44
C GLN A 128 -12.24 -9.76 14.24
N LEU A 129 -11.34 -8.97 13.62
CA LEU A 129 -9.94 -9.38 13.46
C LEU A 129 -9.21 -9.49 14.79
N ARG A 130 -9.57 -8.66 15.78
CA ARG A 130 -9.06 -8.71 17.15
C ARG A 130 -9.57 -9.95 17.89
N GLU A 131 -10.87 -10.26 17.77
CA GLU A 131 -11.49 -11.45 18.34
C GLU A 131 -10.86 -12.75 17.79
N LEU A 132 -10.55 -12.77 16.49
CA LEU A 132 -9.86 -13.90 15.85
C LEU A 132 -8.35 -14.00 16.20
N GLY A 133 -7.86 -13.23 17.18
CA GLY A 133 -6.49 -13.33 17.69
C GLY A 133 -5.42 -12.79 16.76
N SER A 134 -5.75 -11.87 15.84
CA SER A 134 -4.73 -11.25 14.99
C SER A 134 -3.80 -10.37 15.82
N LYS A 135 -2.51 -10.72 15.86
CA LYS A 135 -1.46 -9.96 16.56
C LYS A 135 -1.09 -8.63 15.88
N ASN A 136 -1.75 -8.28 14.78
CA ASN A 136 -1.45 -7.06 14.05
C ASN A 136 -1.80 -5.84 14.89
N ASN A 137 -0.87 -4.89 14.99
CA ASN A 137 -1.11 -3.60 15.61
C ASN A 137 -2.09 -2.80 14.74
N PHE A 138 -3.39 -2.89 15.02
CA PHE A 138 -4.44 -2.14 14.32
C PHE A 138 -4.28 -0.61 14.45
N LYS A 139 -3.42 -0.15 15.38
CA LYS A 139 -3.02 1.25 15.50
C LYS A 139 -2.01 1.70 14.45
N SER A 140 -1.45 0.79 13.67
CA SER A 140 -0.52 1.13 12.59
C SER A 140 -1.29 1.69 11.38
N ASN A 141 -0.77 2.77 10.78
CA ASN A 141 -1.36 3.37 9.57
C ASN A 141 -1.52 2.33 8.44
N ASP A 142 -0.57 1.40 8.32
CA ASP A 142 -0.64 0.29 7.37
C ASP A 142 -1.91 -0.55 7.57
N SER A 143 -2.20 -0.96 8.81
CA SER A 143 -3.39 -1.76 9.11
C SER A 143 -4.67 -1.00 8.80
N ILE A 144 -4.75 0.28 9.16
CA ILE A 144 -5.89 1.15 8.85
C ILE A 144 -6.10 1.24 7.33
N CYS A 145 -5.04 1.51 6.58
CA CYS A 145 -5.11 1.61 5.11
C CYS A 145 -5.57 0.31 4.46
N ILE A 146 -5.09 -0.85 4.95
CA ILE A 146 -5.46 -2.18 4.45
C ILE A 146 -6.93 -2.49 4.76
N VAL A 147 -7.40 -2.19 5.98
CA VAL A 147 -8.81 -2.41 6.37
C VAL A 147 -9.74 -1.55 5.50
N VAL A 148 -9.43 -0.27 5.32
CA VAL A 148 -10.23 0.61 4.44
C VAL A 148 -10.27 0.10 3.01
N TYR A 149 -9.11 -0.26 2.46
CA TYR A 149 -9.02 -0.79 1.10
C TYR A 149 -9.87 -2.06 0.95
N TRP A 150 -9.78 -2.99 1.91
CA TRP A 150 -10.55 -4.23 1.92
C TRP A 150 -12.07 -3.97 2.02
N VAL A 151 -12.50 -3.07 2.91
CA VAL A 151 -13.91 -2.70 3.07
C VAL A 151 -14.45 -2.05 1.80
N CYS A 152 -13.69 -1.13 1.18
CA CYS A 152 -14.09 -0.48 -0.07
C CYS A 152 -14.18 -1.49 -1.24
N ALA A 153 -13.24 -2.44 -1.31
CA ALA A 153 -13.27 -3.51 -2.28
C ALA A 153 -14.47 -4.47 -2.06
N ALA A 154 -14.80 -4.77 -0.80
CA ALA A 154 -15.98 -5.56 -0.43
C ALA A 154 -17.29 -4.84 -0.80
N ALA A 155 -17.33 -3.52 -0.65
CA ALA A 155 -18.45 -2.67 -1.04
C ALA A 155 -18.54 -2.41 -2.56
N GLN A 156 -17.56 -2.87 -3.35
CA GLN A 156 -17.49 -2.63 -4.80
C GLN A 156 -17.57 -1.14 -5.19
N VAL A 157 -16.83 -0.29 -4.46
CA VAL A 157 -16.73 1.14 -4.78
C VAL A 157 -16.11 1.31 -6.17
N ARG A 158 -16.83 1.97 -7.10
CA ARG A 158 -16.43 2.09 -8.52
C ARG A 158 -15.15 2.90 -8.75
N GLU A 159 -14.84 3.82 -7.85
CA GLU A 159 -13.73 4.78 -7.96
C GLU A 159 -12.50 4.36 -7.12
N LEU A 160 -12.43 3.10 -6.69
CA LEU A 160 -11.29 2.62 -5.93
C LEU A 160 -10.04 2.53 -6.84
N PRO A 161 -8.91 3.17 -6.48
CA PRO A 161 -7.67 3.06 -7.26
C PRO A 161 -7.14 1.62 -7.30
N GLU A 162 -6.25 1.36 -8.26
CA GLU A 162 -5.54 0.08 -8.30
C GLU A 162 -4.67 -0.08 -7.03
N VAL A 163 -4.45 -1.34 -6.61
CA VAL A 163 -3.67 -1.67 -5.40
C VAL A 163 -2.30 -0.97 -5.41
N GLN A 164 -1.65 -0.85 -6.57
CA GLN A 164 -0.34 -0.22 -6.71
C GLN A 164 -0.38 1.29 -6.45
N ASP A 165 -1.36 1.98 -7.02
CA ASP A 165 -1.53 3.43 -6.86
C ASP A 165 -1.93 3.78 -5.42
N TYR A 166 -2.83 2.97 -4.84
CA TYR A 166 -3.24 3.12 -3.44
C TYR A 166 -2.07 2.87 -2.48
N ALA A 167 -1.27 1.83 -2.75
CA ALA A 167 -0.05 1.52 -2.00
C ALA A 167 0.97 2.67 -2.02
N ALA A 168 1.22 3.25 -3.20
CA ALA A 168 2.13 4.37 -3.37
C ALA A 168 1.65 5.62 -2.60
N ALA A 169 0.34 5.91 -2.64
CA ALA A 169 -0.22 7.08 -1.97
C ALA A 169 -0.07 7.04 -0.43
N HIS A 170 -0.13 5.85 0.18
CA HIS A 170 -0.11 5.68 1.63
C HIS A 170 1.21 5.13 2.18
N SER A 171 2.25 5.02 1.34
CA SER A 171 3.55 4.43 1.71
C SER A 171 3.44 2.99 2.26
N VAL A 172 2.45 2.21 1.78
CA VAL A 172 2.25 0.82 2.18
C VAL A 172 2.66 -0.09 1.02
N THR A 173 3.40 -1.17 1.28
CA THR A 173 3.80 -2.10 0.20
C THR A 173 2.59 -2.80 -0.42
N ALA A 174 2.41 -2.70 -1.75
CA ALA A 174 1.29 -3.33 -2.47
C ALA A 174 1.15 -4.85 -2.20
N LYS A 175 2.28 -5.56 -2.09
CA LYS A 175 2.31 -6.99 -1.69
C LYS A 175 1.64 -7.21 -0.34
N LYS A 176 1.93 -6.37 0.66
CA LYS A 176 1.36 -6.44 2.01
C LYS A 176 -0.15 -6.21 1.98
N ILE A 177 -0.63 -5.24 1.19
CA ILE A 177 -2.06 -4.99 1.01
C ILE A 177 -2.74 -6.22 0.42
N SER A 178 -2.20 -6.78 -0.67
CA SER A 178 -2.80 -7.94 -1.34
C SER A 178 -2.83 -9.19 -0.46
N THR A 179 -1.75 -9.47 0.28
CA THR A 179 -1.67 -10.65 1.18
C THR A 179 -2.64 -10.53 2.33
N GLU A 180 -2.69 -9.38 3.01
CA GLU A 180 -3.59 -9.13 4.13
C GLU A 180 -5.05 -9.09 3.67
N CYS A 181 -5.37 -8.44 2.54
CA CYS A 181 -6.73 -8.42 1.98
C CYS A 181 -7.23 -9.83 1.62
N SER A 182 -6.35 -10.69 1.11
CA SER A 182 -6.68 -12.10 0.83
C SER A 182 -6.94 -12.87 2.12
N SER A 183 -6.15 -12.62 3.17
CA SER A 183 -6.36 -13.17 4.51
C SER A 183 -7.69 -12.70 5.12
N TYR A 184 -8.00 -11.40 5.06
CA TYR A 184 -9.24 -10.83 5.58
C TYR A 184 -10.45 -11.35 4.82
N THR A 185 -10.33 -11.54 3.50
CA THR A 185 -11.40 -12.13 2.69
C THR A 185 -11.75 -13.56 3.12
N ARG A 186 -10.75 -14.36 3.51
CA ARG A 186 -10.97 -15.73 4.01
C ARG A 186 -11.58 -15.71 5.40
N ARG A 187 -11.01 -14.91 6.32
CA ARG A 187 -11.40 -14.87 7.74
C ARG A 187 -12.71 -14.14 8.01
N LEU A 188 -13.00 -13.07 7.28
CA LEU A 188 -14.17 -12.21 7.43
C LEU A 188 -15.19 -12.41 6.30
N SER A 189 -15.33 -13.64 5.80
CA SER A 189 -16.20 -13.94 4.66
C SER A 189 -17.68 -13.64 4.93
N ALA A 190 -18.13 -13.80 6.18
CA ALA A 190 -19.47 -13.44 6.63
C ALA A 190 -19.70 -11.92 6.57
N LEU A 191 -18.80 -11.13 7.16
CA LEU A 191 -18.86 -9.67 7.13
C LEU A 191 -18.81 -9.12 5.69
N ARG A 192 -17.97 -9.71 4.83
CA ARG A 192 -17.91 -9.35 3.41
C ARG A 192 -19.27 -9.51 2.71
N LYS A 193 -19.99 -10.61 2.98
CA LYS A 193 -21.33 -10.86 2.43
C LYS A 193 -22.32 -9.82 2.94
N GLN A 194 -22.27 -9.50 4.24
CA GLN A 194 -23.11 -8.47 4.85
C GLN A 194 -22.88 -7.09 4.21
N ILE A 195 -21.63 -6.65 4.08
CA ILE A 195 -21.28 -5.38 3.41
C ILE A 195 -21.85 -5.36 1.99
N SER A 196 -21.66 -6.44 1.24
CA SER A 196 -22.16 -6.55 -0.14
C SER A 196 -23.70 -6.46 -0.22
N GLN A 197 -24.42 -7.01 0.75
CA GLN A 197 -25.88 -6.97 0.80
C GLN A 197 -26.39 -5.58 1.18
N GLU A 198 -25.84 -4.97 2.23
CA GLU A 198 -26.25 -3.64 2.67
C GLU A 198 -25.97 -2.57 1.60
N VAL A 199 -24.82 -2.62 0.93
CA VAL A 199 -24.50 -1.68 -0.16
C VAL A 199 -25.46 -1.87 -1.35
N LYS A 200 -25.86 -3.11 -1.66
CA LYS A 200 -26.90 -3.37 -2.68
C LYS A 200 -28.26 -2.80 -2.27
N LEU A 201 -28.64 -2.94 -1.01
CA LEU A 201 -29.90 -2.37 -0.50
C LEU A 201 -29.88 -0.84 -0.56
N LEU A 202 -28.76 -0.18 -0.24
CA LEU A 202 -28.63 1.27 -0.41
C LEU A 202 -28.71 1.71 -1.87
N ALA A 203 -28.13 0.92 -2.78
CA ALA A 203 -28.20 1.19 -4.21
C ALA A 203 -29.65 1.06 -4.74
N LEU A 204 -30.43 0.13 -4.18
CA LEU A 204 -31.85 -0.08 -4.51
C LEU A 204 -32.77 0.94 -3.82
N GLY A 205 -32.43 1.39 -2.61
CA GLY A 205 -33.20 2.31 -1.78
C GLY A 205 -33.13 3.77 -2.20
N ARG A 206 -32.27 4.11 -3.18
CA ARG A 206 -32.31 5.42 -3.86
C ARG A 206 -33.53 5.46 -4.78
N THR A 207 -34.67 5.77 -4.14
CA THR A 207 -36.00 6.00 -4.72
C THR A 207 -36.39 4.95 -5.76
N PRO A 208 -37.32 4.02 -5.46
CA PRO A 208 -37.96 3.29 -6.55
C PRO A 208 -38.38 4.34 -7.59
N PRO A 209 -37.97 4.20 -8.87
CA PRO A 209 -38.35 5.14 -9.91
C PRO A 209 -39.85 5.33 -9.76
N PRO A 210 -40.37 6.58 -9.66
CA PRO A 210 -41.75 6.84 -9.29
C PRO A 210 -42.60 5.95 -10.18
N THR A 211 -43.06 4.85 -9.58
CA THR A 211 -43.80 3.84 -10.30
C THR A 211 -44.96 4.63 -10.80
N LYS A 212 -45.05 4.78 -12.13
CA LYS A 212 -46.29 5.23 -12.78
C LYS A 212 -47.35 4.48 -12.03
N GLN A 213 -48.15 5.20 -11.25
CA GLN A 213 -49.31 4.66 -10.60
C GLN A 213 -50.10 4.09 -11.76
N THR A 214 -49.99 2.78 -11.98
CA THR A 214 -50.95 2.06 -12.76
C THR A 214 -52.22 2.27 -11.98
N ILE A 215 -52.98 3.25 -12.45
CA ILE A 215 -54.32 3.57 -12.03
C ILE A 215 -55.02 2.22 -11.92
N LEU A 216 -55.28 1.79 -10.69
CA LEU A 216 -56.16 0.68 -10.41
C LEU A 216 -57.45 0.96 -11.18
N PRO A 217 -57.91 0.09 -12.10
CA PRO A 217 -59.24 0.24 -12.64
C PRO A 217 -60.20 0.10 -11.45
N THR A 218 -60.99 1.16 -11.29
CA THR A 218 -62.09 1.29 -10.35
C THR A 218 -62.90 0.00 -10.27
N PRO A 219 -63.17 -0.56 -9.08
CA PRO A 219 -64.00 -1.76 -8.96
C PRO A 219 -65.45 -1.40 -9.25
N THR A 220 -65.95 -1.77 -10.43
CA THR A 220 -67.38 -1.73 -10.72
C THR A 220 -68.10 -2.88 -9.99
N PRO A 221 -69.18 -2.62 -9.24
CA PRO A 221 -69.95 -3.65 -8.56
C PRO A 221 -70.93 -4.28 -9.55
N ARG A 222 -70.77 -5.58 -9.85
CA ARG A 222 -71.80 -6.32 -10.60
C ARG A 222 -72.00 -7.74 -10.07
N ARG A 223 -73.07 -7.86 -9.28
CA ARG A 223 -74.03 -8.97 -9.16
C ARG A 223 -73.53 -10.42 -9.35
N SER A 224 -73.62 -11.17 -8.25
CA SER A 224 -74.41 -12.41 -8.09
C SER A 224 -74.37 -13.46 -9.21
N ALA A 225 -73.83 -14.65 -8.89
CA ALA A 225 -74.60 -15.90 -8.92
C ALA A 225 -73.85 -17.05 -8.20
N ARG A 226 -74.55 -17.62 -7.20
CA ARG A 226 -74.48 -18.98 -6.63
C ARG A 226 -73.50 -19.98 -7.24
N GLN A 227 -72.66 -20.62 -6.40
CA GLN A 227 -72.66 -22.09 -6.23
C GLN A 227 -71.84 -22.54 -4.98
N PRO A 228 -72.10 -23.75 -4.44
CA PRO A 228 -72.05 -24.03 -3.01
C PRO A 228 -70.81 -24.78 -2.49
N GLN A 229 -70.69 -24.71 -1.16
CA GLN A 229 -69.75 -25.36 -0.26
C GLN A 229 -69.53 -26.86 -0.48
N ARG A 230 -68.27 -27.30 -0.36
CA ARG A 230 -67.92 -28.58 0.28
C ARG A 230 -66.99 -28.31 1.45
N GLN A 231 -67.54 -28.53 2.65
CA GLN A 231 -66.81 -28.61 3.91
C GLN A 231 -66.15 -29.98 4.01
N LEU A 232 -64.91 -30.02 4.52
CA LEU A 232 -64.41 -31.19 5.23
C LEU A 232 -63.77 -30.73 6.54
N LEU A 233 -64.57 -30.88 7.60
CA LEU A 233 -64.12 -31.15 8.96
C LEU A 233 -63.41 -32.52 8.97
N THR A 234 -62.32 -32.67 9.73
CA THR A 234 -62.34 -33.48 10.97
C THR A 234 -61.02 -33.44 11.74
N LYS A 235 -61.19 -33.20 13.05
CA LYS A 235 -60.60 -33.91 14.19
C LYS A 235 -59.22 -33.51 14.75
N GLU A 236 -59.34 -32.85 15.89
CA GLU A 236 -58.48 -32.81 17.07
C GLU A 236 -58.08 -34.19 17.61
N SER A 237 -56.90 -34.28 18.28
CA SER A 237 -56.61 -35.08 19.50
C SER A 237 -55.12 -34.88 19.87
N VAL A 238 -54.72 -34.04 20.84
CA VAL A 238 -54.64 -34.25 22.31
C VAL A 238 -53.52 -35.21 22.79
N LYS A 239 -52.63 -34.65 23.66
CA LYS A 239 -51.80 -35.23 24.76
C LYS A 239 -50.47 -36.01 24.52
N LYS A 240 -49.37 -35.35 24.94
CA LYS A 240 -48.23 -35.72 25.85
C LYS A 240 -48.39 -37.00 26.74
N PRO A 241 -47.36 -37.55 27.46
CA PRO A 241 -45.90 -37.21 27.59
C PRO A 241 -44.89 -38.41 27.74
N ALA A 242 -43.60 -38.07 28.01
CA ALA A 242 -42.63 -38.71 28.94
C ALA A 242 -41.44 -39.58 28.43
N ALA A 243 -40.24 -38.98 28.57
CA ALA A 243 -39.00 -39.41 29.25
C ALA A 243 -38.41 -40.85 29.18
N THR A 244 -37.05 -40.86 29.24
CA THR A 244 -36.08 -41.94 29.58
C THR A 244 -35.81 -42.99 28.49
N SER A 245 -34.59 -43.43 28.14
CA SER A 245 -33.23 -43.38 28.72
C SER A 245 -32.20 -43.85 27.67
N GLU A 246 -30.98 -43.31 27.74
CA GLU A 246 -29.66 -43.99 27.65
C GLU A 246 -29.45 -45.22 26.73
N SER A 247 -28.56 -45.09 25.73
CA SER A 247 -27.30 -45.87 25.56
C SER A 247 -26.77 -45.92 24.11
N THR A 248 -25.50 -45.52 23.97
CA THR A 248 -24.46 -45.82 22.96
C THR A 248 -24.40 -47.34 22.66
N PRO A 249 -23.93 -47.91 21.50
CA PRO A 249 -22.82 -47.45 20.64
C PRO A 249 -22.93 -47.66 19.10
N ARG A 250 -21.94 -47.05 18.40
CA ARG A 250 -21.38 -47.34 17.05
C ARG A 250 -21.51 -48.79 16.57
N PRO A 251 -21.70 -49.04 15.25
CA PRO A 251 -20.56 -49.19 14.30
C PRO A 251 -20.85 -48.59 12.89
N SER A 252 -19.90 -47.96 12.19
CA SER A 252 -18.91 -48.55 11.25
C SER A 252 -19.47 -49.45 10.13
N SER A 253 -19.65 -48.89 8.94
CA SER A 253 -19.35 -49.42 7.58
C SER A 253 -20.24 -48.68 6.55
N ARG A 254 -19.69 -47.91 5.61
CA ARG A 254 -19.05 -48.26 4.33
C ARG A 254 -20.06 -48.68 3.25
N ALA A 255 -20.01 -47.94 2.14
CA ALA A 255 -20.59 -48.22 0.81
C ALA A 255 -22.12 -48.10 0.71
N ALA A 256 -22.76 -47.83 -0.43
CA ALA A 256 -22.45 -47.24 -1.72
C ALA A 256 -23.79 -47.38 -2.49
N ALA A 257 -24.16 -46.40 -3.32
CA ALA A 257 -25.33 -46.44 -4.23
C ALA A 257 -26.70 -46.51 -3.52
N SER A 258 -27.80 -45.96 -4.02
CA SER A 258 -28.26 -45.77 -5.39
C SER A 258 -29.45 -44.77 -5.45
N GLN A 259 -29.69 -44.26 -6.67
CA GLN A 259 -31.01 -43.98 -7.31
C GLN A 259 -31.91 -42.84 -6.82
N ASP A 260 -32.12 -41.83 -7.69
CA ASP A 260 -33.31 -41.65 -8.56
C ASP A 260 -33.16 -40.30 -9.29
N GLU A 261 -32.97 -40.26 -10.61
CA GLU A 261 -33.96 -40.33 -11.72
C GLU A 261 -34.77 -39.04 -11.95
N MET A 262 -34.47 -38.40 -13.09
CA MET A 262 -35.34 -37.77 -14.12
C MET A 262 -34.47 -36.78 -14.92
N GLU A 263 -34.08 -37.12 -16.17
CA GLU A 263 -34.80 -36.79 -17.42
C GLU A 263 -35.07 -35.27 -17.51
N ASP A 264 -34.60 -34.50 -18.49
CA ASP A 264 -34.67 -34.74 -19.93
C ASP A 264 -33.86 -33.68 -20.72
N ASP A 265 -33.53 -34.06 -21.95
CA ASP A 265 -33.39 -33.26 -23.18
C ASP A 265 -32.01 -32.87 -23.76
N ASP A 266 -31.93 -33.23 -25.04
CA ASP A 266 -30.80 -33.40 -25.94
C ASP A 266 -30.28 -32.09 -26.56
N ASP A 267 -28.96 -32.00 -26.77
CA ASP A 267 -28.46 -31.45 -28.05
C ASP A 267 -27.05 -31.98 -28.36
N ALA A 268 -27.02 -33.10 -29.10
CA ALA A 268 -25.84 -33.74 -29.61
C ALA A 268 -25.42 -33.10 -30.95
N THR A 269 -24.30 -32.37 -30.96
CA THR A 269 -23.57 -32.09 -32.21
C THR A 269 -22.19 -32.75 -32.17
N SER A 270 -22.08 -33.81 -32.97
CA SER A 270 -20.88 -34.58 -33.25
C SER A 270 -19.90 -33.79 -34.13
N PHE A 271 -18.61 -33.83 -33.77
CA PHE A 271 -17.51 -33.44 -34.65
C PHE A 271 -16.69 -34.68 -35.02
N PRO A 272 -16.27 -34.84 -36.29
CA PRO A 272 -15.56 -36.02 -36.74
C PRO A 272 -14.07 -35.95 -36.39
N GLU A 273 -13.56 -37.02 -35.80
CA GLU A 273 -12.14 -37.38 -35.87
C GLU A 273 -11.77 -37.69 -37.32
N THR A 274 -10.63 -37.17 -37.78
CA THR A 274 -9.77 -37.94 -38.69
C THR A 274 -8.30 -37.49 -38.65
N PRO A 275 -7.37 -38.40 -39.01
CA PRO A 275 -5.95 -38.37 -38.70
C PRO A 275 -5.08 -38.07 -39.94
N THR A 276 -3.76 -37.84 -39.75
CA THR A 276 -2.61 -38.30 -40.61
C THR A 276 -1.38 -37.42 -40.30
N LYS A 277 -0.28 -37.94 -39.71
CA LYS A 277 0.77 -38.83 -40.23
C LYS A 277 1.71 -38.17 -41.26
N ARG A 278 2.97 -37.99 -40.78
CA ARG A 278 4.27 -37.94 -41.49
C ARG A 278 4.59 -36.73 -42.37
N ARG A 279 5.74 -36.09 -42.08
CA ARG A 279 6.95 -36.23 -42.91
C ARG A 279 8.22 -35.82 -42.15
N ARG A 280 9.18 -36.75 -42.06
CA ARG A 280 10.60 -36.50 -41.74
C ARG A 280 11.28 -35.94 -42.99
N LEU A 281 12.13 -34.93 -42.84
CA LEU A 281 13.25 -34.65 -43.74
C LEU A 281 14.43 -34.13 -42.92
N ASP A 282 15.48 -34.96 -42.91
CA ASP A 282 16.87 -34.63 -42.57
C ASP A 282 17.49 -33.71 -43.63
N THR A 283 18.80 -33.40 -43.45
CA THR A 283 19.79 -32.80 -44.40
C THR A 283 19.94 -31.28 -44.21
N THR A 284 21.07 -30.60 -43.91
CA THR A 284 22.48 -30.88 -43.51
C THR A 284 23.16 -29.49 -43.21
N PRO A 285 24.44 -29.38 -42.79
CA PRO A 285 25.02 -28.22 -42.10
C PRO A 285 25.79 -27.25 -43.01
N SER A 286 26.00 -26.00 -42.58
CA SER A 286 27.06 -25.16 -43.15
C SER A 286 27.48 -23.99 -42.24
N GLN A 287 28.78 -23.99 -41.94
CA GLN A 287 29.72 -22.85 -41.87
C GLN A 287 29.54 -21.73 -40.82
N SER A 288 30.40 -21.82 -39.80
CA SER A 288 31.45 -20.85 -39.44
C SER A 288 31.27 -19.38 -39.83
N SER A 289 31.40 -18.47 -38.86
CA SER A 289 32.53 -17.54 -38.84
C SER A 289 32.64 -16.81 -37.50
N ALA A 290 33.86 -16.84 -36.97
CA ALA A 290 34.31 -16.06 -35.85
C ALA A 290 34.14 -14.55 -36.09
N LYS A 291 33.85 -13.80 -35.03
CA LYS A 291 34.36 -12.43 -34.80
C LYS A 291 34.16 -12.04 -33.35
N ARG A 292 35.22 -12.29 -32.56
CA ARG A 292 35.54 -11.51 -31.36
C ARG A 292 35.91 -10.10 -31.80
N LEU A 293 35.26 -9.07 -31.24
CA LEU A 293 35.66 -7.68 -31.34
C LEU A 293 35.30 -6.98 -30.02
N PHE A 294 36.13 -7.16 -28.98
CA PHE A 294 36.91 -6.09 -28.31
C PHE A 294 36.25 -5.63 -26.98
N PRO A 295 36.92 -4.82 -26.13
CA PRO A 295 38.08 -5.22 -25.32
C PRO A 295 37.95 -4.79 -23.85
N THR A 296 38.66 -5.49 -22.98
CA THR A 296 38.99 -5.07 -21.61
C THR A 296 39.87 -3.82 -21.62
N ASN A 297 39.40 -2.72 -21.04
CA ASN A 297 40.26 -1.61 -20.63
C ASN A 297 40.14 -1.38 -19.12
N SER A 298 41.03 -2.06 -18.42
CA SER A 298 41.64 -1.62 -17.17
C SER A 298 42.33 -0.27 -17.37
N VAL A 299 41.91 0.77 -16.66
CA VAL A 299 42.78 1.93 -16.36
C VAL A 299 42.61 2.29 -14.89
N ALA A 300 43.62 1.89 -14.12
CA ALA A 300 43.96 2.49 -12.85
C ALA A 300 44.35 3.96 -13.12
N SER A 301 43.81 4.89 -12.33
CA SER A 301 44.38 6.23 -12.23
C SER A 301 44.56 6.60 -10.76
N SER A 302 45.80 6.42 -10.35
CA SER A 302 46.42 6.99 -9.16
C SER A 302 46.80 8.43 -9.49
N SER A 303 46.31 9.41 -8.72
CA SER A 303 47.00 10.68 -8.58
C SER A 303 47.04 11.09 -7.12
N ARG A 304 48.16 10.73 -6.48
CA ARG A 304 48.67 11.44 -5.30
C ARG A 304 49.18 12.79 -5.78
N LEU A 305 48.52 13.87 -5.38
CA LEU A 305 49.10 15.21 -5.41
C LEU A 305 49.64 15.51 -4.00
N THR A 306 50.94 15.32 -3.85
CA THR A 306 51.76 15.94 -2.81
C THR A 306 52.03 17.38 -3.25
N VAL A 307 51.47 18.35 -2.53
CA VAL A 307 51.94 19.74 -2.56
C VAL A 307 52.61 20.00 -1.23
N ASP A 308 53.90 20.26 -1.35
CA ASP A 308 54.87 20.46 -0.28
C ASP A 308 55.09 21.98 -0.09
N LYS A 309 55.43 22.36 1.16
CA LYS A 309 56.06 23.63 1.61
C LYS A 309 55.34 24.97 1.36
N ASN A 310 55.02 25.69 2.45
CA ASN A 310 55.95 26.71 2.97
C ASN A 310 55.55 27.29 4.37
N SER A 311 56.57 27.37 5.26
CA SER A 311 56.81 28.41 6.29
C SER A 311 55.78 28.73 7.40
N GLN A 312 56.01 28.24 8.63
CA GLN A 312 56.50 28.98 9.83
C GLN A 312 56.07 28.30 11.16
N PRO A 313 56.99 28.02 12.10
CA PRO A 313 56.64 27.61 13.46
C PRO A 313 56.74 28.79 14.45
N PRO A 314 55.74 29.00 15.34
CA PRO A 314 55.94 29.82 16.53
C PRO A 314 56.40 28.96 17.72
N GLN A 315 57.27 29.61 18.48
CA GLN A 315 58.10 29.12 19.58
C GLN A 315 57.30 28.72 20.82
N THR A 316 57.87 27.79 21.57
CA THR A 316 57.50 27.45 22.96
C THR A 316 57.86 28.58 23.93
N PRO A 317 57.20 28.62 25.10
CA PRO A 317 57.95 28.78 26.35
C PRO A 317 57.82 27.58 27.29
N PRO A 318 58.88 27.25 28.06
CA PRO A 318 58.91 26.09 28.95
C PRO A 318 58.39 26.44 30.35
N ARG A 319 57.63 25.55 30.99
CA ARG A 319 57.58 25.53 32.46
C ARG A 319 57.25 24.16 33.06
N ASN A 320 58.29 23.58 33.62
CA ASN A 320 58.39 22.68 34.79
C ASN A 320 57.09 22.27 35.50
N GLY A 321 56.94 20.95 35.66
CA GLY A 321 56.02 20.33 36.61
C GLY A 321 56.18 18.82 36.67
N LYS A 322 57.31 18.35 37.23
CA LYS A 322 57.51 16.95 37.64
C LYS A 322 56.63 16.66 38.86
N ILE A 323 55.63 15.76 38.76
CA ILE A 323 55.16 14.96 39.90
C ILE A 323 54.91 13.52 39.42
N ALA A 324 55.36 12.60 40.26
CA ALA A 324 55.71 11.20 40.04
C ALA A 324 54.52 10.23 39.85
N PRO A 325 54.79 8.97 39.43
CA PRO A 325 53.80 7.91 39.35
C PRO A 325 53.76 7.09 40.66
N THR A 326 52.61 6.99 41.31
CA THR A 326 52.40 6.04 42.41
C THR A 326 51.71 4.77 41.90
N ARG A 327 52.53 3.74 41.70
CA ARG A 327 52.12 2.33 41.83
C ARG A 327 51.77 2.06 43.30
N GLY A 328 50.67 1.36 43.55
CA GLY A 328 50.28 0.91 44.90
C GLY A 328 49.25 -0.22 44.86
N SER A 329 49.75 -1.41 45.17
CA SER A 329 49.18 -2.77 45.29
C SER A 329 47.80 -2.98 45.95
N PRO A 330 47.25 -4.23 45.85
CA PRO A 330 45.91 -4.63 46.25
C PRO A 330 45.83 -5.20 47.68
N LEU A 331 44.67 -5.12 48.32
CA LEU A 331 44.38 -5.92 49.52
C LEU A 331 42.92 -6.42 49.59
N LYS A 332 42.86 -7.64 50.13
CA LYS A 332 41.77 -8.59 50.30
C LYS A 332 40.67 -8.16 51.30
N ARG A 333 39.54 -8.88 51.18
CA ARG A 333 38.66 -9.48 52.22
C ARG A 333 37.59 -8.61 52.93
N ALA A 334 36.32 -9.02 52.76
CA ALA A 334 35.30 -9.38 53.78
C ALA A 334 33.95 -9.57 53.02
N ILE A 335 33.30 -10.74 52.90
CA ILE A 335 32.60 -11.65 53.84
C ILE A 335 31.27 -11.07 54.40
N LEU A 336 30.15 -11.63 53.87
CA LEU A 336 28.75 -11.85 54.37
C LEU A 336 27.81 -10.66 54.72
N PRO A 337 26.46 -10.86 54.81
CA PRO A 337 25.63 -12.07 54.59
C PRO A 337 24.40 -11.93 53.64
N GLU A 338 23.79 -13.08 53.38
CA GLU A 338 22.42 -13.39 52.88
C GLU A 338 21.29 -12.37 53.15
N PRO A 339 20.29 -12.37 52.27
CA PRO A 339 19.00 -12.92 52.71
C PRO A 339 18.49 -14.05 51.81
N GLU A 340 18.05 -15.11 52.48
CA GLU A 340 17.13 -16.14 52.01
C GLU A 340 15.79 -15.48 51.65
N ASP A 341 15.25 -15.77 50.46
CA ASP A 341 13.82 -15.73 50.23
C ASP A 341 13.47 -16.72 49.10
N ASP A 342 12.49 -17.56 49.42
CA ASP A 342 11.86 -18.62 48.66
C ASP A 342 11.49 -18.23 47.22
N GLU A 343 11.91 -19.02 46.21
CA GLU A 343 11.06 -19.28 45.04
C GLU A 343 11.21 -20.72 44.52
N MET A 344 10.20 -21.49 44.91
CA MET A 344 9.49 -22.58 44.24
C MET A 344 9.91 -22.96 42.80
N GLU A 345 10.06 -24.26 42.64
CA GLU A 345 10.12 -25.04 41.41
C GLU A 345 9.18 -24.55 40.30
N ASP A 346 9.68 -24.42 39.06
CA ASP A 346 8.99 -25.08 37.95
C ASP A 346 9.93 -25.48 36.80
N THR A 347 9.62 -26.68 36.36
CA THR A 347 10.15 -27.51 35.30
C THR A 347 10.16 -26.87 33.91
N SER A 348 11.17 -27.22 33.11
CA SER A 348 10.99 -27.88 31.80
C SER A 348 11.98 -27.42 30.72
N ARG A 349 12.89 -28.35 30.41
CA ARG A 349 13.38 -28.71 29.06
C ARG A 349 13.86 -27.57 28.16
N ARG A 350 15.15 -27.27 28.27
CA ARG A 350 15.92 -26.68 27.18
C ARG A 350 16.69 -27.80 26.48
N ALA A 351 16.19 -28.23 25.34
CA ALA A 351 16.91 -29.10 24.42
C ALA A 351 18.06 -28.29 23.80
N GLU A 352 19.28 -28.75 24.04
CA GLU A 352 20.46 -28.39 23.28
C GLU A 352 20.32 -29.00 21.89
N LEU A 353 20.30 -28.15 20.86
CA LEU A 353 20.44 -28.57 19.47
C LEU A 353 21.73 -27.93 18.95
N ASP A 354 22.76 -28.75 19.08
CA ASP A 354 23.97 -28.79 18.29
C ASP A 354 23.59 -29.08 16.82
N GLU A 355 23.80 -28.10 15.94
CA GLU A 355 23.94 -28.36 14.50
C GLU A 355 25.05 -27.45 13.96
N GLY A 356 26.27 -27.98 14.00
CA GLY A 356 27.29 -27.64 13.01
C GLY A 356 26.80 -28.08 11.64
N MET A 357 26.49 -27.12 10.76
CA MET A 357 26.18 -27.38 9.37
C MET A 357 27.28 -26.80 8.49
N ASP A 358 27.84 -27.74 7.76
CA ASP A 358 29.07 -27.76 6.99
C ASP A 358 29.06 -26.83 5.77
N SER A 359 30.27 -26.38 5.47
CA SER A 359 30.68 -25.63 4.30
C SER A 359 30.65 -26.53 3.07
N SER A 360 29.69 -26.31 2.15
CA SER A 360 29.74 -26.83 0.77
C SER A 360 29.60 -25.65 -0.19
N GLU A 361 30.72 -25.25 -0.78
CA GLU A 361 31.19 -25.67 -2.10
C GLU A 361 30.45 -24.95 -3.24
N GLU A 362 31.26 -24.17 -3.96
CA GLU A 362 30.99 -23.50 -5.21
C GLU A 362 30.52 -24.50 -6.26
N ASP A 363 29.27 -24.37 -6.70
CA ASP A 363 28.78 -25.04 -7.91
C ASP A 363 28.47 -23.99 -8.98
N ASP A 364 29.47 -23.80 -9.85
CA ASP A 364 29.43 -23.01 -11.08
C ASP A 364 28.53 -23.71 -12.12
N GLU A 365 27.23 -23.45 -12.09
CA GLU A 365 26.34 -23.85 -13.19
C GLU A 365 26.34 -22.81 -14.34
N PRO A 366 26.57 -23.26 -15.60
CA PRO A 366 26.63 -22.37 -16.75
C PRO A 366 25.23 -21.89 -17.16
N GLN A 367 25.04 -20.57 -17.13
CA GLN A 367 23.88 -19.87 -17.70
C GLN A 367 23.67 -20.25 -19.18
N SER A 368 22.82 -21.24 -19.43
CA SER A 368 22.36 -21.59 -20.75
C SER A 368 21.40 -20.51 -21.27
N ARG A 369 21.94 -19.64 -22.13
CA ARG A 369 21.18 -18.62 -22.88
C ARG A 369 20.23 -19.30 -23.87
N LEU A 370 19.05 -19.67 -23.40
CA LEU A 370 17.94 -20.08 -24.27
C LEU A 370 17.46 -18.87 -25.07
N PHE A 371 17.92 -18.79 -26.32
CA PHE A 371 17.41 -17.86 -27.32
C PHE A 371 15.91 -18.09 -27.51
N ARG A 372 15.09 -17.24 -26.86
CA ARG A 372 13.67 -17.11 -27.17
C ARG A 372 13.54 -16.66 -28.61
N ARG A 373 13.08 -17.56 -29.49
CA ARG A 373 12.71 -17.23 -30.87
C ARG A 373 11.64 -16.15 -30.82
N TYR A 374 11.98 -14.99 -31.37
CA TYR A 374 11.10 -13.83 -31.51
C TYR A 374 9.94 -14.22 -32.43
N ARG A 375 8.76 -14.50 -31.87
CA ARG A 375 7.53 -14.60 -32.66
C ARG A 375 7.05 -13.17 -32.94
N PRO A 376 6.75 -12.79 -34.18
CA PRO A 376 6.18 -11.48 -34.48
C PRO A 376 4.80 -11.34 -33.82
N VAL A 377 4.73 -10.57 -32.72
CA VAL A 377 3.53 -10.36 -31.90
C VAL A 377 2.41 -9.60 -32.65
N TYR A 378 2.67 -9.11 -33.87
CA TYR A 378 1.76 -8.23 -34.59
C TYR A 378 0.85 -8.90 -35.64
N LEU A 379 0.92 -10.24 -35.81
CA LEU A 379 0.02 -10.96 -36.73
C LEU A 379 -1.28 -11.47 -36.08
N GLU A 380 -1.32 -11.65 -34.74
CA GLU A 380 -2.48 -12.23 -34.05
C GLU A 380 -3.63 -11.23 -33.80
N HIS A 381 -3.32 -9.92 -33.71
CA HIS A 381 -4.35 -8.90 -33.43
C HIS A 381 -5.41 -8.78 -34.52
N LYS A 382 -5.08 -9.06 -35.80
CA LYS A 382 -6.06 -9.06 -36.90
C LYS A 382 -6.90 -10.34 -36.96
N VAL A 383 -6.43 -11.43 -36.38
CA VAL A 383 -7.12 -12.73 -36.40
C VAL A 383 -8.16 -12.81 -35.27
N TRP A 384 -7.82 -12.31 -34.08
CA TRP A 384 -8.75 -12.30 -32.93
C TRP A 384 -9.99 -11.43 -33.16
N GLY A 385 -9.87 -10.33 -33.90
CA GLY A 385 -11.01 -9.45 -34.22
C GLY A 385 -12.03 -10.05 -35.20
N LYS A 386 -11.69 -11.11 -35.93
CA LYS A 386 -12.56 -11.69 -36.97
C LYS A 386 -13.40 -12.88 -36.52
N GLN A 387 -13.07 -13.54 -35.41
CA GLN A 387 -13.68 -14.83 -35.06
C GLN A 387 -14.68 -14.79 -33.90
N ASP A 388 -14.67 -13.78 -33.04
CA ASP A 388 -15.61 -13.77 -31.92
C ASP A 388 -16.96 -13.15 -32.30
N ARG A 389 -17.95 -14.03 -32.58
CA ARG A 389 -19.34 -13.65 -32.83
C ARG A 389 -19.94 -12.84 -31.68
N ARG A 390 -19.45 -13.00 -30.44
CA ARG A 390 -19.93 -12.24 -29.28
C ARG A 390 -19.53 -10.77 -29.38
N ILE A 391 -18.30 -10.49 -29.79
CA ILE A 391 -17.79 -9.12 -30.01
C ILE A 391 -18.60 -8.44 -31.12
N GLN A 392 -18.88 -9.15 -32.22
CA GLN A 392 -19.72 -8.61 -33.30
C GLN A 392 -21.14 -8.26 -32.84
N ARG A 393 -21.76 -9.07 -31.96
CA ARG A 393 -23.07 -8.75 -31.37
C ARG A 393 -23.00 -7.48 -30.52
N SER A 394 -21.96 -7.35 -29.67
CA SER A 394 -21.76 -6.15 -28.84
C SER A 394 -21.57 -4.89 -29.67
N ILE A 395 -20.80 -4.96 -30.77
CA ILE A 395 -20.61 -3.84 -31.70
C ILE A 395 -21.94 -3.47 -32.36
N LYS A 396 -22.70 -4.43 -32.89
CA LYS A 396 -24.01 -4.17 -33.51
C LYS A 396 -25.01 -3.53 -32.53
N VAL A 397 -25.03 -3.97 -31.27
CA VAL A 397 -25.85 -3.34 -30.21
C VAL A 397 -25.41 -1.91 -29.95
N GLY A 398 -24.10 -1.64 -29.92
CA GLY A 398 -23.54 -0.31 -29.78
C GLY A 398 -23.92 0.62 -30.94
N GLU A 399 -23.81 0.15 -32.18
CA GLU A 399 -24.20 0.91 -33.37
C GLU A 399 -25.70 1.21 -33.41
N LYS A 400 -26.55 0.23 -33.06
CA LYS A 400 -28.00 0.42 -32.96
C LYS A 400 -28.35 1.50 -31.93
N ARG A 401 -27.77 1.43 -30.72
CA ARG A 401 -27.97 2.46 -29.69
C ARG A 401 -27.47 3.83 -30.13
N LYS A 402 -26.35 3.89 -30.85
CA LYS A 402 -25.84 5.13 -31.42
C LYS A 402 -26.84 5.72 -32.41
N LEU A 403 -27.44 4.91 -33.28
CA LEU A 403 -28.45 5.33 -34.25
C LEU A 403 -29.74 5.80 -33.58
N GLU A 404 -30.22 5.10 -32.54
CA GLU A 404 -31.37 5.50 -31.73
C GLU A 404 -31.11 6.84 -31.03
N PHE A 405 -29.89 7.05 -30.52
CA PHE A 405 -29.48 8.31 -29.92
C PHE A 405 -29.45 9.44 -30.97
N PHE A 406 -28.96 9.17 -32.18
CA PHE A 406 -28.99 10.11 -33.30
C PHE A 406 -30.40 10.52 -33.69
N GLN A 407 -31.32 9.56 -33.81
CA GLN A 407 -32.71 9.81 -34.15
C GLN A 407 -33.42 10.64 -33.06
N LYS A 408 -33.12 10.37 -31.78
CA LYS A 408 -33.74 11.08 -30.66
C LYS A 408 -33.20 12.49 -30.45
N HIS A 409 -31.90 12.72 -30.67
CA HIS A 409 -31.25 13.94 -30.22
C HIS A 409 -30.79 14.88 -31.32
N GLY A 410 -30.79 14.46 -32.60
CA GLY A 410 -30.49 15.34 -33.73
C GLY A 410 -29.04 15.84 -33.77
N LYS A 411 -28.31 15.42 -34.81
CA LYS A 411 -26.89 15.69 -35.12
C LYS A 411 -25.86 15.22 -34.07
N PRO A 412 -24.70 14.71 -34.52
CA PRO A 412 -23.65 14.20 -33.62
C PRO A 412 -23.14 15.30 -32.71
N VAL A 413 -23.12 15.05 -31.41
CA VAL A 413 -22.13 15.67 -30.54
C VAL A 413 -20.77 15.28 -31.13
N PRO A 414 -19.95 16.23 -31.62
CA PRO A 414 -18.66 15.91 -32.20
C PRO A 414 -17.87 15.11 -31.16
N SER A 415 -17.34 13.96 -31.59
CA SER A 415 -16.55 13.07 -30.72
C SER A 415 -15.53 13.91 -29.94
N SER A 416 -15.43 13.62 -28.64
CA SER A 416 -14.72 14.37 -27.60
C SER A 416 -13.26 14.72 -27.87
N THR A 417 -12.67 14.24 -28.97
CA THR A 417 -11.34 14.67 -29.44
C THR A 417 -11.29 16.15 -29.86
N CYS A 418 -12.42 16.77 -30.23
CA CYS A 418 -12.42 18.22 -30.58
C CYS A 418 -12.68 19.13 -29.36
N ALA A 419 -13.43 18.66 -28.36
CA ALA A 419 -13.76 19.45 -27.16
C ALA A 419 -12.53 19.70 -26.25
N ILE A 420 -11.59 18.75 -26.19
CA ILE A 420 -10.36 18.88 -25.40
C ILE A 420 -9.45 20.00 -25.95
N ARG A 421 -9.44 20.23 -27.27
CA ARG A 421 -8.64 21.32 -27.87
C ARG A 421 -9.20 22.72 -27.58
N ILE A 422 -10.53 22.86 -27.43
CA ILE A 422 -11.14 24.15 -27.13
C ILE A 422 -11.01 24.48 -25.63
N ALA A 423 -11.11 23.48 -24.75
CA ALA A 423 -10.86 23.67 -23.32
C ALA A 423 -9.38 24.01 -23.01
N ALA A 424 -8.44 23.32 -23.66
CA ALA A 424 -7.01 23.59 -23.48
C ALA A 424 -6.60 25.00 -23.96
N ARG A 425 -7.24 25.54 -25.01
CA ARG A 425 -6.95 26.88 -25.52
C ARG A 425 -7.52 28.00 -24.63
N ARG A 426 -8.59 27.72 -23.88
CA ARG A 426 -9.20 28.70 -22.95
C ARG A 426 -8.44 28.80 -21.63
N VAL A 427 -7.84 27.70 -21.15
CA VAL A 427 -6.98 27.71 -19.96
C VAL A 427 -5.65 28.43 -20.22
N TYR A 428 -5.08 28.31 -21.43
CA TYR A 428 -3.80 28.96 -21.75
C TYR A 428 -3.87 30.50 -21.92
N LEU A 429 -5.05 31.06 -22.19
CA LEU A 429 -5.24 32.50 -22.37
C LEU A 429 -5.61 33.27 -21.10
N HIS A 430 -5.92 32.58 -19.98
CA HIS A 430 -6.16 33.25 -18.68
C HIS A 430 -4.92 33.29 -17.78
N SER A 431 -3.82 32.62 -18.13
CA SER A 431 -2.56 32.65 -17.36
C SER A 431 -1.57 33.74 -17.79
N ARG A 432 -2.01 34.72 -18.60
CA ARG A 432 -1.17 35.85 -19.08
C ARG A 432 -1.82 37.23 -18.86
N ALA A 433 -2.59 37.39 -17.79
CA ALA A 433 -2.94 38.73 -17.33
C ALA A 433 -1.72 39.32 -16.58
N PRO A 434 -1.22 40.50 -16.96
CA PRO A 434 -0.17 41.19 -16.21
C PRO A 434 -0.71 41.60 -14.84
N VAL A 435 0.00 41.22 -13.79
CA VAL A 435 -0.27 41.68 -12.42
C VAL A 435 0.18 43.13 -12.35
N ASP A 436 -0.78 44.06 -12.36
CA ASP A 436 -0.56 45.47 -12.05
C ASP A 436 0.06 45.58 -10.64
N ARG A 437 1.25 46.18 -10.57
CA ARG A 437 1.90 46.57 -9.32
C ARG A 437 1.13 47.75 -8.72
N PRO A 438 0.65 47.69 -7.47
CA PRO A 438 0.20 48.88 -6.78
C PRO A 438 1.40 49.74 -6.37
N ASP A 439 1.36 51.00 -6.77
CA ASP A 439 2.32 52.04 -6.49
C ASP A 439 2.61 52.20 -5.00
N GLN A 440 3.90 52.37 -4.70
CA GLN A 440 4.40 52.80 -3.40
C GLN A 440 3.91 54.21 -3.09
N VAL A 441 2.99 54.34 -2.14
CA VAL A 441 2.69 55.64 -1.52
C VAL A 441 3.78 55.95 -0.49
N SER A 442 4.61 56.92 -0.86
CA SER A 442 5.58 57.61 -0.02
C SER A 442 4.87 58.28 1.16
N ASN A 443 5.15 57.85 2.39
CA ASN A 443 4.85 58.62 3.60
C ASN A 443 6.14 59.32 4.06
N ARG A 444 6.28 60.58 3.64
CA ARG A 444 7.07 61.59 4.36
C ARG A 444 6.23 62.10 5.51
N TYR A 445 6.69 61.92 6.74
CA TYR A 445 6.30 62.79 7.86
C TYR A 445 7.55 63.41 8.45
N THR A 446 7.66 64.71 8.21
CA THR A 446 8.42 65.68 8.99
C THR A 446 7.58 66.11 10.18
N ALA A 447 8.17 66.07 11.38
CA ALA A 447 8.08 67.09 12.43
C ALA A 447 9.20 66.81 13.44
#